data_AF-A0A6G3BLC4-F1
#
_entry.id   AF-A0A6G3BLC4-F1
#
_cell.length_a   1.000
_cell.length_b   1.000
_cell.length_c   1.000
_cell.angle_alpha   90.00
_cell.angle_beta   90.00
_cell.angle_gamma   90.00
#
_symmetry.space_group_name_H-M   'P 1'
#
loop_
_entity.id
_entity.type
_entity.pdbx_description
1 polymer ?
#
loop_
_entity_poly.entity_id
_entity_poly.type
_entity_poly.pdbx_seq_one_letter_code
_entity_poly.pdbx_strand_id
1 'polypeptide(L)'
;MDLKTTSRATAAGAALITSAGLAIVLYGIITENLERTVGGAIFTMTALTLIALVLIRRWVTNTTAERQRLSDATREKDTERMRYLAAQAALEVERGRLRRDARTEREHLTARLAAERAAMSAQFEDQRAELVCKTMETTVQLYRDGHFDPGAPAPYAQVISLPNLTHQRADAAQPRGRGVTRG
;
A
#
# COMPACT_ATOMS: atom_id res chain seq x y z
N MET A 1 -15.90 -43.80 -7.81
CA MET A 1 -15.74 -44.99 -8.68
C MET A 1 -14.26 -45.23 -8.89
N ASP A 2 -13.81 -46.41 -8.50
CA ASP A 2 -12.42 -46.71 -8.21
C ASP A 2 -11.69 -47.20 -9.48
N LEU A 3 -11.29 -46.23 -10.32
CA LEU A 3 -10.62 -46.47 -11.62
C LEU A 3 -9.21 -47.05 -11.44
N LYS A 4 -8.59 -46.85 -10.25
CA LYS A 4 -7.24 -47.34 -9.95
C LYS A 4 -7.23 -48.87 -9.78
N THR A 5 -8.19 -49.42 -9.05
CA THR A 5 -8.33 -50.87 -8.83
C THR A 5 -8.73 -51.60 -10.12
N THR A 6 -9.66 -51.05 -10.89
CA THR A 6 -10.02 -51.61 -12.21
C THR A 6 -8.89 -51.53 -13.23
N SER A 7 -8.10 -50.44 -13.28
CA SER A 7 -6.96 -50.36 -14.21
C SER A 7 -5.79 -51.28 -13.85
N ARG A 8 -5.57 -51.55 -12.55
CA ARG A 8 -4.57 -52.52 -12.09
C ARG A 8 -5.00 -53.95 -12.40
N ALA A 9 -6.28 -54.26 -12.20
CA ALA A 9 -6.85 -55.56 -12.54
C ALA A 9 -6.82 -55.82 -14.07
N THR A 10 -7.14 -54.82 -14.90
CA THR A 10 -7.03 -54.96 -16.37
C THR A 10 -5.59 -55.05 -16.84
N ALA A 11 -4.65 -54.31 -16.24
CA ALA A 11 -3.23 -54.43 -16.57
C ALA A 11 -2.66 -55.81 -16.21
N ALA A 12 -3.01 -56.34 -15.02
CA ALA A 12 -2.60 -57.68 -14.59
C ALA A 12 -3.23 -58.78 -15.45
N GLY A 13 -4.54 -58.68 -15.72
CA GLY A 13 -5.24 -59.62 -16.61
C GLY A 13 -4.68 -59.61 -18.02
N ALA A 14 -4.35 -58.44 -18.55
CA ALA A 14 -3.81 -58.35 -19.90
C ALA A 14 -2.36 -58.86 -20.00
N ALA A 15 -1.52 -58.66 -18.98
CA ALA A 15 -0.19 -59.27 -18.91
C ALA A 15 -0.25 -60.81 -18.82
N LEU A 16 -1.25 -61.34 -18.10
CA LEU A 16 -1.50 -62.79 -18.05
C LEU A 16 -1.99 -63.33 -19.39
N ILE A 17 -2.87 -62.62 -20.09
CA ILE A 17 -3.40 -63.07 -21.39
C ILE A 17 -2.31 -62.99 -22.48
N THR A 18 -1.48 -61.95 -22.50
CA THR A 18 -0.38 -61.84 -23.47
C THR A 18 0.71 -62.89 -23.23
N SER A 19 1.06 -63.17 -21.98
CA SER A 19 2.01 -64.23 -21.63
C SER A 19 1.46 -65.63 -21.94
N ALA A 20 0.18 -65.89 -21.63
CA ALA A 20 -0.48 -67.15 -21.98
C ALA A 20 -0.60 -67.34 -23.50
N GLY A 21 -0.98 -66.30 -24.24
CA GLY A 21 -1.05 -66.33 -25.70
C GLY A 21 0.31 -66.59 -26.34
N LEU A 22 1.38 -65.97 -25.83
CA LEU A 22 2.75 -66.18 -26.31
C LEU A 22 3.24 -67.61 -26.01
N ALA A 23 2.88 -68.17 -24.86
CA ALA A 23 3.17 -69.57 -24.51
C ALA A 23 2.45 -70.56 -25.44
N ILE A 24 1.18 -70.29 -25.80
CA ILE A 24 0.41 -71.13 -26.74
C ILE A 24 1.00 -71.07 -28.15
N VAL A 25 1.46 -69.89 -28.61
CA VAL A 25 2.14 -69.75 -29.90
C VAL A 25 3.45 -70.54 -29.91
N LEU A 26 4.30 -70.38 -28.89
CA LEU A 26 5.56 -71.13 -28.78
C LEU A 26 5.31 -72.64 -28.73
N TYR A 27 4.30 -73.08 -27.99
CA TYR A 27 3.92 -74.48 -27.91
C TYR A 27 3.40 -75.02 -29.25
N GLY A 28 2.64 -74.21 -30.00
CA GLY A 28 2.19 -74.56 -31.35
C GLY A 28 3.35 -74.70 -32.34
N ILE A 29 4.39 -73.85 -32.22
CA ILE A 29 5.61 -73.92 -33.04
C ILE A 29 6.38 -75.21 -32.73
N ILE A 30 6.54 -75.55 -31.45
CA ILE A 30 7.27 -76.75 -31.02
C ILE A 30 6.53 -78.04 -31.43
N THR A 31 5.19 -78.01 -31.53
CA THR A 31 4.38 -79.18 -31.88
C THR A 31 3.96 -79.23 -33.36
N GLU A 32 4.50 -78.34 -34.21
CA GLU A 32 4.21 -78.23 -35.65
C GLU A 32 2.71 -78.13 -36.00
N ASN A 33 1.89 -77.60 -35.08
CA ASN A 33 0.44 -77.45 -35.28
C ASN A 33 0.08 -76.03 -35.69
N LEU A 34 -0.15 -75.82 -36.99
CA LEU A 34 -0.47 -74.51 -37.59
C LEU A 34 -1.72 -73.85 -36.97
N GLU A 35 -2.74 -74.63 -36.64
CA GLU A 35 -3.99 -74.10 -36.07
C GLU A 35 -3.77 -73.47 -34.68
N ARG A 36 -2.85 -74.02 -33.89
CA ARG A 36 -2.54 -73.53 -32.54
C ARG A 36 -1.68 -72.27 -32.58
N THR A 37 -0.76 -72.15 -33.54
CA THR A 37 0.05 -70.95 -33.72
C THR A 37 -0.78 -69.78 -34.23
N VAL A 38 -1.68 -70.01 -35.19
CA VAL A 38 -2.60 -68.99 -35.71
C VAL A 38 -3.60 -68.54 -34.65
N GLY A 39 -4.20 -69.49 -33.91
CA GLY A 39 -5.11 -69.16 -32.81
C GLY A 39 -4.41 -68.34 -31.71
N GLY A 40 -3.21 -68.74 -31.30
CA GLY A 40 -2.42 -68.01 -30.32
C GLY A 40 -2.05 -66.59 -30.78
N ALA A 41 -1.71 -66.40 -32.07
CA ALA A 41 -1.40 -65.10 -32.63
C ALA A 41 -2.61 -64.14 -32.65
N ILE A 42 -3.80 -64.65 -32.91
CA ILE A 42 -5.05 -63.87 -32.85
C ILE A 42 -5.36 -63.47 -31.39
N PHE A 43 -5.13 -64.36 -30.43
CA PHE A 43 -5.30 -64.07 -29.01
C PHE A 43 -4.31 -63.01 -28.50
N THR A 44 -3.04 -63.05 -28.92
CA THR A 44 -2.07 -62.02 -28.51
C THR A 44 -2.37 -60.66 -29.14
N MET A 45 -2.76 -60.62 -30.41
CA MET A 45 -3.16 -59.39 -31.09
C MET A 45 -4.38 -58.74 -30.46
N THR A 46 -5.42 -59.51 -30.13
CA THR A 46 -6.62 -58.98 -29.47
C THR A 46 -6.35 -58.52 -28.04
N ALA A 47 -5.47 -59.19 -27.31
CA ALA A 47 -5.04 -58.73 -25.99
C ALA A 47 -4.28 -57.40 -26.06
N LEU A 48 -3.37 -57.25 -27.03
CA LEU A 48 -2.62 -56.01 -27.23
C LEU A 48 -3.52 -54.84 -27.62
N THR A 49 -4.50 -55.04 -28.50
CA THR A 49 -5.44 -53.98 -28.89
C THR A 49 -6.31 -53.53 -27.73
N LEU A 50 -6.76 -54.46 -26.87
CA LEU A 50 -7.51 -54.11 -25.64
C LEU A 50 -6.65 -53.31 -24.65
N ILE A 51 -5.38 -53.68 -24.46
CA ILE A 51 -4.44 -52.90 -23.62
C ILE A 51 -4.30 -51.48 -24.18
N ALA A 52 -4.05 -51.37 -25.49
CA ALA A 52 -3.86 -50.08 -26.15
C ALA A 52 -5.10 -49.18 -25.98
N LEU A 53 -6.30 -49.72 -26.18
CA LEU A 53 -7.56 -48.97 -26.00
C LEU A 53 -7.75 -48.49 -24.55
N VAL A 54 -7.44 -49.32 -23.55
CA VAL A 54 -7.52 -48.92 -22.14
C VAL A 54 -6.52 -47.81 -21.82
N LEU A 55 -5.31 -47.90 -22.36
CA LEU A 55 -4.24 -46.94 -22.11
C LEU A 55 -4.56 -45.58 -22.76
N ILE A 56 -5.05 -45.59 -24.00
CA ILE A 56 -5.53 -44.38 -24.70
C ILE A 56 -6.71 -43.77 -23.96
N ARG A 57 -7.71 -44.58 -23.56
CA ARG A 57 -8.87 -44.08 -22.80
C ARG A 57 -8.43 -43.45 -21.49
N ARG A 58 -7.51 -44.07 -20.75
CA ARG A 58 -6.96 -43.51 -19.51
C ARG A 58 -6.20 -42.22 -19.77
N TRP A 59 -5.41 -42.15 -20.84
CA TRP A 59 -4.66 -40.93 -21.16
C TRP A 59 -5.59 -39.76 -21.53
N VAL A 60 -6.62 -40.02 -22.35
CA VAL A 60 -7.59 -39.00 -22.79
C VAL A 60 -8.53 -38.56 -21.68
N THR A 61 -8.97 -39.47 -20.81
CA THR A 61 -9.99 -39.15 -19.79
C THR A 61 -9.42 -38.73 -18.45
N ASN A 62 -8.14 -39.00 -18.18
CA ASN A 62 -7.53 -38.69 -16.90
C ASN A 62 -7.05 -37.23 -16.82
N THR A 63 -8.01 -36.32 -16.64
CA THR A 63 -7.77 -34.88 -16.43
C THR A 63 -7.59 -34.51 -14.96
N THR A 64 -7.47 -35.48 -14.04
CA THR A 64 -7.41 -35.17 -12.59
C THR A 64 -6.19 -34.33 -12.22
N ALA A 65 -5.04 -34.56 -12.87
CA ALA A 65 -3.83 -33.79 -12.61
C ALA A 65 -3.99 -32.32 -13.07
N GLU A 66 -4.65 -32.08 -14.20
CA GLU A 66 -4.92 -30.74 -14.71
C GLU A 66 -5.94 -30.01 -13.84
N ARG A 67 -6.99 -30.70 -13.40
CA ARG A 67 -7.97 -30.15 -12.45
C ARG A 67 -7.35 -29.80 -11.11
N GLN A 68 -6.44 -30.64 -10.61
CA GLN A 68 -5.69 -30.35 -9.39
C GLN A 68 -4.80 -29.12 -9.56
N ARG A 69 -4.02 -29.05 -10.64
CA ARG A 69 -3.19 -27.87 -10.96
C ARG A 69 -4.01 -26.59 -11.07
N LEU A 70 -5.17 -26.65 -11.72
CA LEU A 70 -6.07 -25.51 -11.82
C LEU A 70 -6.62 -25.12 -10.44
N SER A 71 -7.00 -26.09 -9.62
CA SER A 71 -7.49 -25.83 -8.25
C SER A 71 -6.41 -25.22 -7.35
N ASP A 72 -5.17 -25.68 -7.46
CA ASP A 72 -4.06 -25.16 -6.68
C ASP A 72 -3.71 -23.73 -7.12
N ALA A 73 -3.68 -23.48 -8.45
CA ALA A 73 -3.48 -22.14 -8.99
C ALA A 73 -4.59 -21.16 -8.56
N THR A 74 -5.86 -21.60 -8.54
CA THR A 74 -6.96 -20.76 -8.05
C THR A 74 -6.82 -20.43 -6.57
N ARG A 75 -6.44 -21.42 -5.74
CA ARG A 75 -6.22 -21.22 -4.31
C ARG A 75 -5.07 -20.25 -4.06
N GLU A 76 -3.98 -20.38 -4.81
CA GLU A 76 -2.84 -19.48 -4.70
C GLU A 76 -3.26 -18.03 -5.02
N LYS A 77 -4.00 -17.83 -6.13
CA LYS A 77 -4.52 -16.50 -6.50
C LYS A 77 -5.48 -15.93 -5.47
N ASP A 78 -6.36 -16.75 -4.90
CA ASP A 78 -7.27 -16.33 -3.83
C ASP A 78 -6.49 -15.93 -2.58
N THR A 79 -5.45 -16.67 -2.21
CA THR A 79 -4.61 -16.32 -1.05
C THR A 79 -3.83 -15.02 -1.27
N GLU A 80 -3.30 -14.79 -2.47
CA GLU A 80 -2.66 -13.52 -2.84
C GLU A 80 -3.64 -12.35 -2.72
N ARG A 81 -4.85 -12.51 -3.27
CA ARG A 81 -5.91 -11.50 -3.20
C ARG A 81 -6.29 -11.19 -1.75
N MET A 82 -6.44 -12.21 -0.91
CA MET A 82 -6.76 -12.03 0.50
C MET A 82 -5.65 -11.30 1.26
N ARG A 83 -4.38 -11.59 0.98
CA ARG A 83 -3.23 -10.86 1.55
C ARG A 83 -3.23 -9.39 1.14
N TYR A 84 -3.50 -9.11 -0.13
CA TYR A 84 -3.60 -7.74 -0.62
C TYR A 84 -4.73 -6.96 0.06
N LEU A 85 -5.93 -7.56 0.17
CA LEU A 85 -7.07 -6.94 0.86
C LEU A 85 -6.77 -6.70 2.34
N ALA A 86 -6.13 -7.65 3.02
CA ALA A 86 -5.72 -7.48 4.42
C ALA A 86 -4.72 -6.32 4.59
N ALA A 87 -3.74 -6.21 3.68
CA ALA A 87 -2.78 -5.10 3.69
C ALA A 87 -3.46 -3.75 3.43
N GLN A 88 -4.40 -3.69 2.48
CA GLN A 88 -5.16 -2.49 2.20
C GLN A 88 -6.01 -2.05 3.41
N ALA A 89 -6.69 -3.00 4.06
CA ALA A 89 -7.47 -2.73 5.26
C ALA A 89 -6.59 -2.20 6.40
N ALA A 90 -5.39 -2.78 6.59
CA ALA A 90 -4.43 -2.29 7.59
C ALA A 90 -4.00 -0.84 7.30
N LEU A 91 -3.69 -0.52 6.04
CA LEU A 91 -3.33 0.85 5.64
C LEU A 91 -4.48 1.85 5.86
N GLU A 92 -5.72 1.43 5.62
CA GLU A 92 -6.89 2.29 5.85
C GLU A 92 -7.09 2.58 7.34
N VAL A 93 -6.88 1.60 8.21
CA VAL A 93 -6.91 1.78 9.67
C VAL A 93 -5.82 2.74 10.13
N GLU A 94 -4.59 2.60 9.64
CA GLU A 94 -3.49 3.52 9.98
C GLU A 94 -3.75 4.94 9.49
N ARG A 95 -4.24 5.10 8.26
CA ARG A 95 -4.67 6.41 7.73
C ARG A 95 -5.77 7.03 8.58
N GLY A 96 -6.73 6.22 9.02
CA GLY A 96 -7.80 6.65 9.92
C GLY A 96 -7.28 7.08 11.30
N ARG A 97 -6.27 6.39 11.85
CA ARG A 97 -5.59 6.80 13.09
C ARG A 97 -4.85 8.12 12.90
N LEU A 98 -3.98 8.23 11.90
CA LEU A 98 -3.20 9.44 11.62
C LEU A 98 -4.07 10.68 11.40
N ARG A 99 -5.22 10.55 10.73
CA ARG A 99 -6.16 11.65 10.55
C ARG A 99 -6.78 12.12 11.87
N ARG A 100 -7.08 11.20 12.78
CA ARG A 100 -7.60 11.54 14.11
C ARG A 100 -6.52 12.24 14.93
N ASP A 101 -5.32 11.68 14.96
CA ASP A 101 -4.18 12.26 15.69
C ASP A 101 -3.86 13.68 15.18
N ALA A 102 -3.77 13.86 13.86
CA ALA A 102 -3.54 15.17 13.25
C ALA A 102 -4.66 16.18 13.55
N ARG A 103 -5.91 15.72 13.66
CA ARG A 103 -7.02 16.59 14.03
C ARG A 103 -6.90 17.02 15.50
N THR A 104 -6.65 16.08 16.40
CA THR A 104 -6.45 16.36 17.83
C THR A 104 -5.27 17.30 18.04
N GLU A 105 -4.15 17.10 17.33
CA GLU A 105 -2.99 17.98 17.42
C GLU A 105 -3.30 19.40 16.91
N ARG A 106 -4.04 19.54 15.80
CA ARG A 106 -4.52 20.85 15.32
C ARG A 106 -5.40 21.53 16.35
N GLU A 107 -6.33 20.81 16.96
CA GLU A 107 -7.21 21.35 18.01
C GLU A 107 -6.37 21.85 19.20
N HIS A 108 -5.40 21.06 19.68
CA HIS A 108 -4.48 21.49 20.73
C HIS A 108 -3.63 22.71 20.35
N LEU A 109 -3.08 22.75 19.14
CA LEU A 109 -2.29 23.88 18.67
C LEU A 109 -3.14 25.15 18.55
N THR A 110 -4.37 25.04 18.05
CA THR A 110 -5.28 26.20 17.97
C THR A 110 -5.65 26.73 19.35
N ALA A 111 -5.94 25.85 20.31
CA ALA A 111 -6.21 26.23 21.69
C ALA A 111 -5.00 26.91 22.34
N ARG A 112 -3.80 26.35 22.14
CA ARG A 112 -2.55 26.93 22.65
C ARG A 112 -2.28 28.31 22.05
N LEU A 113 -2.40 28.47 20.73
CA LEU A 113 -2.20 29.75 20.05
C LEU A 113 -3.23 30.79 20.49
N ALA A 114 -4.48 30.40 20.74
CA ALA A 114 -5.49 31.30 21.29
C ALA A 114 -5.12 31.78 22.70
N ALA A 115 -4.66 30.87 23.57
CA ALA A 115 -4.19 31.22 24.90
C ALA A 115 -2.95 32.14 24.86
N GLU A 116 -1.97 31.83 24.01
CA GLU A 116 -0.78 32.67 23.83
C GLU A 116 -1.12 34.07 23.30
N ARG A 117 -2.08 34.19 22.37
CA ARG A 117 -2.58 35.49 21.89
C ARG A 117 -3.27 36.29 22.98
N ALA A 118 -4.12 35.64 23.78
CA ALA A 118 -4.81 36.30 24.90
C ALA A 118 -3.82 36.77 25.98
N ALA A 119 -2.79 35.96 26.27
CA ALA A 119 -1.72 36.35 27.19
C ALA A 119 -0.91 37.54 26.64
N MET A 120 -0.57 37.53 25.35
CA MET A 120 0.12 38.65 24.72
C MET A 120 -0.73 39.93 24.72
N SER A 121 -2.03 39.85 24.41
CA SER A 121 -2.90 41.03 24.45
C SER A 121 -2.99 41.64 25.85
N ALA A 122 -3.08 40.80 26.90
CA ALA A 122 -3.06 41.28 28.28
C ALA A 122 -1.75 42.00 28.61
N GLN A 123 -0.60 41.42 28.24
CA GLN A 123 0.71 42.06 28.42
C GLN A 123 0.82 43.39 27.68
N PHE A 124 0.28 43.48 26.45
CA PHE A 124 0.25 44.73 25.70
C PHE A 124 -0.62 45.79 26.37
N GLU A 125 -1.77 45.41 26.91
CA GLU A 125 -2.64 46.33 27.65
C GLU A 125 -1.96 46.85 28.93
N ASP A 126 -1.29 45.97 29.67
CA ASP A 126 -0.51 46.33 30.86
C ASP A 126 0.62 47.31 30.51
N GLN A 127 1.42 47.00 29.48
CA GLN A 127 2.50 47.87 29.01
C GLN A 127 1.98 49.21 28.51
N ARG A 128 0.84 49.22 27.83
CA ARG A 128 0.19 50.45 27.37
C ARG A 128 -0.27 51.30 28.54
N ALA A 129 -0.89 50.70 29.56
CA ALA A 129 -1.31 51.40 30.77
C ALA A 129 -0.09 51.99 31.51
N GLU A 130 0.97 51.21 31.67
CA GLU A 130 2.23 51.67 32.28
C GLU A 130 2.84 52.85 31.52
N LEU A 131 2.90 52.77 30.19
CA LEU A 131 3.40 53.85 29.33
C LEU A 131 2.55 55.11 29.49
N VAL A 132 1.22 55.00 29.49
CA VAL A 132 0.30 56.13 29.67
C VAL A 132 0.51 56.80 31.02
N CYS A 133 0.64 56.01 32.11
CA CYS A 133 0.95 56.53 33.44
C CYS A 133 2.30 57.28 33.44
N LYS A 134 3.36 56.69 32.87
CA LYS A 134 4.68 57.32 32.76
C LYS A 134 4.63 58.61 31.96
N THR A 135 3.93 58.64 30.82
CA THR A 135 3.80 59.86 30.01
C THR A 135 3.02 60.94 30.74
N MET A 136 1.98 60.56 31.48
CA MET A 136 1.17 61.52 32.26
C MET A 136 1.99 62.10 33.40
N GLU A 137 2.73 61.28 34.14
CA GLU A 137 3.67 61.73 35.18
C GLU A 137 4.73 62.67 34.61
N THR A 138 5.36 62.29 33.49
CA THR A 138 6.34 63.13 32.79
C THR A 138 5.73 64.46 32.34
N THR A 139 4.49 64.44 31.82
CA THR A 139 3.78 65.66 31.40
C THR A 139 3.49 66.58 32.58
N VAL A 140 3.09 66.01 33.72
CA VAL A 140 2.87 66.77 34.97
C VAL A 140 4.18 67.38 35.48
N GLN A 141 5.29 66.66 35.42
CA GLN A 141 6.63 67.19 35.76
C GLN A 141 7.00 68.35 34.83
N LEU A 142 6.88 68.18 33.51
CA LEU A 142 7.13 69.25 32.53
C LEU A 142 6.27 70.50 32.76
N TYR A 143 5.00 70.32 33.16
CA TYR A 143 4.12 71.44 33.50
C TYR A 143 4.57 72.14 34.79
N ARG A 144 4.94 71.37 35.82
CA ARG A 144 5.44 71.90 37.10
C ARG A 144 6.76 72.66 36.92
N ASP A 145 7.61 72.20 36.01
CA ASP A 145 8.90 72.82 35.70
C ASP A 145 8.77 74.04 34.77
N GLY A 146 7.55 74.43 34.39
CA GLY A 146 7.27 75.64 33.61
C GLY A 146 7.62 75.53 32.12
N HIS A 147 7.88 74.32 31.60
CA HIS A 147 8.27 74.12 30.20
C HIS A 147 7.14 74.39 29.18
N PHE A 148 5.90 74.54 29.65
CA PHE A 148 4.71 74.84 28.82
C PHE A 148 4.21 76.30 28.93
N ASP A 149 4.93 77.18 29.63
CA ASP A 149 4.50 78.56 29.83
C ASP A 149 4.84 79.43 28.59
N PRO A 150 3.86 80.02 27.87
CA PRO A 150 4.10 80.73 26.60
C PRO A 150 4.92 82.02 26.73
N GLY A 151 5.34 82.40 27.94
CA GLY A 151 6.21 83.55 28.24
C GLY A 151 7.60 83.19 28.79
N ALA A 152 7.92 81.91 28.99
CA ALA A 152 9.25 81.50 29.47
C ALA A 152 10.25 81.52 28.30
N PRO A 153 11.45 82.12 28.45
CA PRO A 153 12.48 82.09 27.41
C PRO A 153 12.97 80.65 27.26
N ALA A 154 12.45 79.94 26.26
CA ALA A 154 12.89 78.58 25.91
C ALA A 154 14.40 78.60 25.63
N PRO A 155 15.25 77.94 26.45
CA PRO A 155 16.68 78.10 26.23
C PRO A 155 17.19 77.24 25.06
N TYR A 156 16.44 76.26 24.55
CA TYR A 156 16.92 75.41 23.44
C TYR A 156 15.77 74.94 22.55
N ALA A 157 15.30 75.82 21.65
CA ALA A 157 14.59 75.40 20.45
C ALA A 157 15.60 74.78 19.46
N GLN A 158 16.27 73.69 19.86
CA GLN A 158 17.03 72.89 18.92
C GLN A 158 16.03 71.97 18.22
N VAL A 159 15.50 72.48 17.11
CA VAL A 159 14.69 71.71 16.16
C VAL A 159 15.46 70.45 15.83
N ILE A 160 14.99 69.30 16.33
CA ILE A 160 15.54 68.01 15.94
C ILE A 160 15.26 67.87 14.45
N SER A 161 16.30 67.99 13.62
CA SER A 161 16.21 67.70 12.19
C SER A 161 15.89 66.21 12.05
N LEU A 162 14.68 65.90 11.60
CA LEU A 162 14.31 64.55 11.21
C LEU A 162 15.31 64.07 10.15
N PRO A 163 16.02 62.95 10.36
CA PRO A 163 16.85 62.35 9.32
C PRO A 163 15.94 62.06 8.13
N ASN A 164 16.29 62.62 6.97
CA ASN A 164 15.56 62.43 5.72
C ASN A 164 15.31 60.93 5.47
N LEU A 165 14.05 60.51 5.55
CA LEU A 165 13.57 59.16 5.25
C LEU A 165 13.63 58.83 3.73
N THR A 166 14.52 59.49 2.98
CA THR A 166 14.64 59.30 1.53
C THR A 166 15.47 58.07 1.16
N HIS A 167 16.20 57.45 2.09
CA HIS A 167 17.09 56.32 1.78
C HIS A 167 16.54 54.91 2.10
N GLN A 168 15.41 54.76 2.81
CA GLN A 168 14.90 53.41 3.14
C GLN A 168 13.78 52.89 2.24
N ARG A 169 13.25 53.72 1.31
CA ARG A 169 12.23 53.26 0.35
C ARG A 169 12.80 52.57 -0.90
N ALA A 170 14.13 52.62 -1.10
CA ALA A 170 14.78 51.95 -2.22
C ALA A 170 14.93 50.43 -2.02
N ASP A 171 15.07 49.96 -0.77
CA ASP A 171 15.30 48.52 -0.49
C ASP A 171 14.00 47.72 -0.26
N ALA A 172 12.86 48.39 -0.01
CA ALA A 172 11.56 47.74 0.16
C ALA A 172 10.85 47.42 -1.18
N ALA A 173 11.41 47.88 -2.31
CA ALA A 173 10.91 47.59 -3.64
C ALA A 173 11.65 46.42 -4.31
N GLN A 174 11.90 45.34 -3.57
CA GLN A 174 12.28 44.08 -4.20
C GLN A 174 10.97 43.33 -4.56
N PRO A 175 10.61 43.22 -5.85
CA PRO A 175 9.45 42.44 -6.26
C PRO A 175 9.69 40.99 -5.84
N ARG A 176 8.75 40.42 -5.09
CA ARG A 176 8.71 38.99 -4.80
C ARG A 176 8.68 38.23 -6.12
N GLY A 177 9.85 37.77 -6.53
CA GLY A 177 10.06 36.97 -7.70
C GLY A 177 9.27 35.67 -7.58
N ARG A 178 8.30 35.53 -8.49
CA ARG A 178 8.09 34.33 -9.30
C ARG A 178 7.88 33.04 -8.51
N GLY A 179 6.61 32.75 -8.24
CA GLY A 179 6.14 31.40 -7.95
C GLY A 179 6.68 30.42 -8.98
N VAL A 180 7.54 29.53 -8.51
CA VAL A 180 8.01 28.36 -9.23
C VAL A 180 6.83 27.41 -9.35
N THR A 181 6.39 27.20 -10.58
CA THR A 181 5.63 26.01 -10.95
C THR A 181 6.54 24.79 -10.79
N ARG A 182 6.18 23.89 -9.88
CA ARG A 182 6.58 22.47 -9.94
C ARG A 182 5.69 21.64 -9.02
N GLY A 183 4.98 20.69 -9.63
CA GLY A 183 4.02 19.77 -9.03
C GLY A 183 2.89 19.53 -9.98
#